data_AF-A0A2G6QXA4-F1
#
_entry.id   AF-A0A2G6QXA4-F1
#
_cell.length_a   1.000
_cell.length_b   1.000
_cell.length_c   1.000
_cell.angle_alpha   90.00
_cell.angle_beta   90.00
_cell.angle_gamma   90.00
#
_symmetry.space_group_name_H-M   'P 1'
#
loop_
_entity.id
_entity.type
_entity.pdbx_description
1 polymer ?
#
loop_
_entity_poly.entity_id
_entity_poly.type
_entity_poly.pdbx_seq_one_letter_code
_entity_poly.pdbx_strand_id
1 'polypeptide(L)'
;MGHLAGVYIPADIYARYLRLKKQEVLFIGGSDEHGVPITIKARNEGVTPQDVVDRYHNLIKESFSEFGISFDVYSRTTSETHKEL
;
A
#
# COMPACT_ATOMS: atom_id res chain seq x y z
N MET A 1 14.10 -3.66 -0.61
CA MET A 1 14.49 -3.62 -2.04
C MET A 1 13.70 -4.60 -2.91
N GLY A 2 13.60 -5.89 -2.57
CA GLY A 2 12.92 -6.90 -3.41
C GLY A 2 11.47 -6.56 -3.80
N HIS A 3 10.62 -6.14 -2.87
CA HIS A 3 9.23 -5.76 -3.20
C HIS A 3 9.14 -4.52 -4.10
N LEU A 4 9.96 -3.50 -3.82
CA LEU A 4 10.01 -2.26 -4.61
C LEU A 4 10.45 -2.55 -6.05
N ALA A 5 11.54 -3.31 -6.22
CA ALA A 5 12.07 -3.67 -7.53
C ALA A 5 11.18 -4.68 -8.28
N GLY A 6 10.53 -5.60 -7.56
CA GLY A 6 9.80 -6.71 -8.17
C GLY A 6 8.39 -6.34 -8.63
N VAL A 7 7.70 -5.45 -7.91
CA VAL A 7 6.28 -5.18 -8.18
C VAL A 7 6.02 -3.70 -8.45
N TYR A 8 6.51 -2.82 -7.58
CA TYR A 8 6.09 -1.42 -7.58
C TYR A 8 6.77 -0.58 -8.67
N ILE A 9 8.09 -0.69 -8.85
CA ILE A 9 8.81 0.05 -9.89
C ILE A 9 8.33 -0.34 -11.30
N PRO A 10 8.24 -1.64 -11.66
CA PRO A 10 7.75 -2.03 -12.98
C PRO A 10 6.32 -1.56 -13.25
N ALA A 11 5.42 -1.67 -12.26
CA ALA A 11 4.05 -1.21 -12.39
C ALA A 11 3.96 0.32 -12.57
N ASP A 12 4.76 1.08 -11.80
CA ASP A 12 4.83 2.54 -11.91
C ASP A 12 5.37 3.01 -13.27
N ILE A 13 6.44 2.37 -13.76
CA ILE A 13 6.99 2.64 -15.10
C ILE A 13 5.91 2.42 -16.17
N TYR A 14 5.16 1.33 -16.07
CA TYR A 14 4.12 1.02 -17.03
C TYR A 14 2.95 2.00 -16.97
N ALA A 15 2.47 2.34 -15.76
CA ALA A 15 1.43 3.35 -15.58
C ALA A 15 1.83 4.71 -16.17
N ARG A 16 3.07 5.15 -15.91
CA ARG A 16 3.63 6.39 -16.50
C ARG A 16 3.71 6.32 -18.02
N TYR A 17 4.17 5.19 -18.58
CA TYR A 17 4.20 4.98 -20.03
C TYR A 17 2.81 5.11 -20.65
N LEU A 18 1.79 4.47 -20.07
CA LEU A 18 0.41 4.55 -20.57
C LEU A 18 -0.14 5.99 -20.48
N ARG A 19 0.12 6.71 -19.38
CA ARG A 19 -0.24 8.13 -19.24
C ARG A 19 0.44 8.99 -20.32
N LEU A 20 1.72 8.75 -20.63
CA LEU A 20 2.44 9.42 -21.73
C LEU A 20 1.85 9.11 -23.11
N LYS A 21 1.23 7.93 -23.28
CA LYS A 21 0.44 7.56 -24.47
C LYS A 21 -0.98 8.14 -24.48
N LYS A 22 -1.29 9.06 -23.56
CA LYS A 22 -2.61 9.70 -23.39
C LYS A 22 -3.74 8.70 -23.15
N GLN A 23 -3.43 7.55 -22.54
CA GLN A 23 -4.45 6.61 -22.08
C GLN A 23 -5.01 7.06 -20.73
N GLU A 24 -6.26 6.73 -20.46
CA GLU A 24 -6.85 6.88 -19.13
C GLU A 24 -6.38 5.73 -18.25
N VAL A 25 -5.71 6.04 -17.14
CA VAL A 25 -5.06 5.07 -16.27
C VAL A 25 -5.36 5.43 -14.83
N LEU A 26 -5.83 4.45 -14.06
CA LEU A 26 -5.87 4.49 -12.61
C LEU A 26 -4.88 3.45 -12.08
N PHE A 27 -3.84 3.92 -11.39
CA PHE A 27 -2.85 3.08 -10.73
C PHE A 27 -3.16 3.03 -9.23
N ILE A 28 -3.70 1.89 -8.78
CA ILE A 28 -4.19 1.70 -7.41
C ILE A 28 -3.32 0.67 -6.68
N GLY A 29 -2.97 0.98 -5.44
CA GLY A 29 -2.29 0.07 -4.52
C GLY A 29 -2.90 0.13 -3.12
N GLY A 30 -2.35 -0.66 -2.20
CA GLY A 30 -2.74 -0.56 -0.81
C GLY A 30 -1.97 -1.49 0.12
N SER A 31 -2.31 -1.41 1.40
CA SER A 31 -1.79 -2.29 2.44
C SER A 31 -2.78 -3.43 2.73
N ASP A 32 -2.27 -4.66 2.75
CA ASP A 32 -2.98 -5.81 3.29
C ASP A 32 -2.72 -5.89 4.79
N GLU A 33 -3.81 -5.83 5.54
CA GLU A 33 -3.81 -5.55 6.98
C GLU A 33 -4.54 -6.63 7.77
N HIS A 34 -4.83 -7.76 7.14
CA HIS A 34 -5.42 -8.92 7.82
C HIS A 34 -4.40 -10.05 8.00
N GLY A 35 -4.57 -10.83 9.06
CA GLY A 35 -3.83 -12.07 9.28
C GLY A 35 -3.16 -12.21 10.63
N VAL A 36 -2.86 -13.47 10.97
CA VAL A 36 -2.24 -13.87 12.25
C VAL A 36 -0.93 -13.13 12.57
N PRO A 37 -0.02 -12.87 11.61
CA PRO A 37 1.23 -12.17 11.91
C PRO A 37 1.04 -10.79 12.55
N ILE A 38 0.01 -10.06 12.14
CA ILE A 38 -0.31 -8.72 12.65
C ILE A 38 -0.75 -8.83 14.12
N THR A 39 -1.63 -9.79 14.42
CA THR A 39 -2.09 -10.04 15.80
C THR A 39 -0.97 -10.50 16.72
N ILE A 40 -0.05 -11.34 16.24
CA ILE A 40 1.14 -11.75 17.00
C ILE A 40 2.01 -10.53 17.32
N LYS A 41 2.25 -9.67 16.33
CA LYS A 41 3.06 -8.46 16.50
C LYS A 41 2.43 -7.48 17.49
N ALA A 42 1.13 -7.23 17.35
CA ALA A 42 0.36 -6.39 18.28
C ALA A 42 0.45 -6.89 19.72
N ARG A 43 0.28 -8.21 19.93
CA ARG A 43 0.43 -8.84 21.25
C ARG A 43 1.83 -8.66 21.82
N ASN A 44 2.87 -8.86 21.02
CA ASN A 44 4.27 -8.72 21.46
C ASN A 44 4.62 -7.27 21.82
N GLU A 45 3.99 -6.30 21.16
CA GLU A 45 4.20 -4.87 21.42
C GLU A 45 3.24 -4.29 22.47
N GLY A 46 2.24 -5.05 22.93
CA GLY A 46 1.25 -4.59 23.91
C GLY A 46 0.27 -3.54 23.36
N VAL A 47 0.03 -3.53 22.05
CA VAL A 47 -0.85 -2.59 21.34
C VAL A 47 -1.98 -3.33 20.61
N THR A 48 -2.92 -2.61 20.01
CA THR A 48 -3.98 -3.23 19.22
C THR A 48 -3.47 -3.62 17.81
N PRO A 49 -4.09 -4.60 17.13
CA PRO A 49 -3.79 -4.88 15.73
C PRO A 49 -3.94 -3.65 14.82
N GLN A 50 -4.94 -2.80 15.10
CA GLN A 50 -5.17 -1.56 14.36
C GLN A 50 -4.00 -0.59 14.48
N ASP A 51 -3.45 -0.41 15.70
CA ASP A 51 -2.27 0.46 15.92
C ASP A 51 -1.06 0.00 15.08
N VAL A 52 -0.87 -1.31 14.95
CA VAL A 52 0.22 -1.89 14.15
C VAL A 52 0.03 -1.54 12.68
N VAL A 53 -1.15 -1.80 12.13
CA VAL A 53 -1.40 -1.58 10.70
C VAL A 53 -1.46 -0.10 10.34
N ASP A 54 -1.99 0.76 11.22
CA ASP A 54 -2.00 2.21 11.01
C ASP A 54 -0.57 2.77 10.90
N ARG A 55 0.31 2.35 11.80
CA ARG A 55 1.72 2.75 11.78
C ARG A 55 2.42 2.29 10.51
N TYR A 56 2.24 1.03 10.11
CA TYR A 56 2.91 0.49 8.92
C TYR A 56 2.33 1.02 7.63
N HIS A 57 1.01 1.20 7.52
CA HIS A 57 0.36 1.81 6.37
C HIS A 57 0.93 3.20 6.08
N ASN A 58 1.00 4.05 7.11
CA ASN A 58 1.54 5.40 6.96
C ASN A 58 3.02 5.38 6.55
N LEU A 59 3.84 4.57 7.22
CA LEU A 59 5.26 4.42 6.88
C LEU A 59 5.47 3.96 5.42
N ILE A 60 4.69 2.97 4.97
CA ILE A 60 4.80 2.43 3.62
C ILE A 60 4.32 3.46 2.59
N LYS A 61 3.21 4.16 2.88
CA LYS A 61 2.68 5.22 2.02
C LYS A 61 3.67 6.38 1.85
N GLU A 62 4.27 6.83 2.95
CA GLU A 62 5.33 7.85 2.94
C GLU A 62 6.53 7.38 2.12
N SER A 63 7.00 6.15 2.36
CA SER A 63 8.10 5.56 1.59
C SER A 63 7.80 5.56 0.08
N PHE A 64 6.61 5.14 -0.34
CA PHE A 64 6.23 5.17 -1.75
C PHE A 64 6.21 6.58 -2.33
N SER A 65 5.74 7.57 -1.57
CA SER A 65 5.78 8.98 -1.98
C SER A 65 7.21 9.48 -2.14
N GLU A 66 8.12 9.14 -1.22
CA GLU A 66 9.53 9.53 -1.28
C GLU A 66 10.27 8.89 -2.46
N PHE A 67 9.96 7.63 -2.78
CA PHE A 67 10.48 6.95 -3.97
C PHE A 67 9.83 7.43 -5.29
N GLY A 68 8.82 8.31 -5.21
CA GLY A 68 8.14 8.85 -6.38
C GLY A 68 7.20 7.86 -7.08
N ILE A 69 6.71 6.83 -6.38
CA ILE A 69 5.70 5.92 -6.94
C ILE A 69 4.38 6.68 -7.09
N SER A 70 3.80 6.64 -8.30
CA SER A 70 2.70 7.51 -8.74
C SER A 70 1.33 6.84 -8.66
N PHE A 71 1.01 6.25 -7.50
CA PHE A 71 -0.34 5.78 -7.22
C PHE A 71 -1.35 6.94 -7.29
N ASP A 72 -2.47 6.72 -7.96
CA ASP A 72 -3.63 7.61 -7.89
C ASP A 72 -4.38 7.38 -6.57
N VAL A 73 -4.43 6.13 -6.12
CA VAL A 73 -5.01 5.73 -4.83
C VAL A 73 -4.09 4.72 -4.15
N TYR A 74 -3.71 5.00 -2.90
CA TYR A 74 -3.07 4.03 -2.02
C TYR A 74 -3.98 3.80 -0.81
N SER A 75 -4.71 2.67 -0.82
CA SER A 75 -5.76 2.33 0.15
C SER A 75 -5.28 1.24 1.14
N ARG A 76 -6.22 0.65 1.87
CA ARG A 76 -5.97 -0.37 2.89
C ARG A 76 -7.17 -1.28 3.12
N THR A 77 -6.93 -2.53 3.51
CA THR A 77 -8.00 -3.53 3.69
C THR A 77 -8.80 -3.36 4.99
N THR A 78 -8.39 -2.52 5.94
CA THR A 78 -9.26 -2.19 7.10
C THR A 78 -10.13 -0.94 6.89
N SER A 79 -10.16 -0.38 5.68
CA SER A 79 -11.01 0.79 5.36
C SER A 79 -12.50 0.42 5.37
N GLU A 80 -13.38 1.39 5.65
CA GLU A 80 -14.84 1.17 5.62
C GLU A 80 -15.31 0.70 4.24
N THR A 81 -14.77 1.29 3.16
CA THR A 81 -15.07 0.84 1.79
C THR A 81 -14.75 -0.62 1.54
N HIS A 82 -13.69 -1.17 2.16
CA HIS A 82 -13.37 -2.59 2.05
C HIS A 82 -14.29 -3.49 2.89
N LYS A 83 -14.87 -2.97 3.98
CA LYS A 83 -15.77 -3.74 4.85
C LYS A 83 -17.19 -3.85 4.30
N GLU A 84 -17.64 -2.85 3.56
CA GLU A 84 -19.01 -2.75 3.03
C GLU A 84 -19.24 -3.56 1.74
N LEU A 85 -18.17 -3.99 1.07
CA LEU A 85 -18.17 -4.75 -0.19
C LEU A 85 -17.90 -6.24 0.05
#